data_AF-A0A554IMA1-F1
#
_entry.id   AF-A0A554IMA1-F1
#
_cell.length_a   1.000
_cell.length_b   1.000
_cell.length_c   1.000
_cell.angle_alpha   90.00
_cell.angle_beta   90.00
_cell.angle_gamma   90.00
#
_symmetry.space_group_name_H-M   'P 1'
#
loop_
_entity.id
_entity.type
_entity.pdbx_description
1 polymer ?
#
loop_
_entity_poly.entity_id
_entity_poly.type
_entity_poly.pdbx_seq_one_letter_code
_entity_poly.pdbx_strand_id
1 'polypeptide(L)'
;MLEGLTAVISIKLREIQFEGQTKAKLGSVEAQGTVASAFGEAFAAFLEENPDDARAIVNKVILALKARKAAKAAKDSVLRKGALEGMTLPGKLADCETKSAEEAELFLVEGDSAGGS
;
A
#
# COMPACT_ATOMS: atom_id res chain seq x y z
N MET A 1 2.92 3.80 -8.69
CA MET A 1 2.22 3.78 -10.01
C MET A 1 0.71 3.88 -9.84
N LEU A 2 0.10 3.15 -8.90
CA LEU A 2 -1.37 3.17 -8.70
C LEU A 2 -1.92 4.41 -7.97
N GLU A 3 -1.10 5.43 -7.69
CA GLU A 3 -1.54 6.58 -6.90
C GLU A 3 -2.38 7.53 -7.76
N GLY A 4 -3.63 7.75 -7.35
CA GLY A 4 -4.60 8.58 -8.07
C GLY A 4 -5.00 7.98 -9.43
N LEU A 5 -4.98 6.66 -9.55
CA LEU A 5 -5.57 5.91 -10.66
C LEU A 5 -6.93 5.37 -10.25
N THR A 6 -7.94 5.58 -11.09
CA THR A 6 -9.24 4.91 -10.98
C THR A 6 -9.42 4.04 -12.21
N ALA A 7 -9.64 2.75 -12.00
CA ALA A 7 -9.82 1.79 -13.08
C ALA A 7 -10.92 0.80 -12.72
N VAL A 8 -11.67 0.38 -13.73
CA VAL A 8 -12.65 -0.71 -13.63
C VAL A 8 -12.16 -1.84 -14.52
N ILE A 9 -12.00 -3.02 -13.93
CA ILE A 9 -11.56 -4.22 -14.64
C ILE A 9 -12.71 -5.22 -14.59
N SER A 10 -13.24 -5.57 -15.77
CA SER A 10 -14.29 -6.58 -15.92
C SER A 10 -13.82 -7.66 -16.87
N ILE A 11 -13.88 -8.92 -16.41
CA ILE A 11 -13.43 -10.08 -17.17
C ILE A 11 -14.54 -11.11 -17.23
N LYS A 12 -14.57 -11.87 -18.33
CA LYS A 12 -15.49 -13.01 -18.51
C LYS A 12 -14.65 -14.26 -18.74
N LEU A 13 -14.91 -15.30 -17.95
CA LEU A 13 -14.18 -16.57 -17.97
C LEU A 13 -15.19 -17.71 -18.04
N ARG A 14 -14.87 -18.79 -18.76
CA ARG A 14 -15.72 -19.98 -18.82
C ARG A 14 -15.68 -20.77 -17.51
N GLU A 15 -14.48 -20.99 -16.98
CA GLU A 15 -14.26 -21.67 -15.71
C GLU A 15 -13.64 -20.69 -14.71
N ILE A 16 -14.35 -20.42 -13.62
CA ILE A 16 -13.97 -19.42 -12.63
C ILE A 16 -13.56 -20.13 -11.34
N GLN A 17 -12.35 -19.84 -10.87
CA GLN A 17 -11.84 -20.34 -9.59
C GLN A 17 -11.58 -19.15 -8.65
N PHE A 18 -12.09 -19.23 -7.42
CA PHE A 18 -11.88 -18.21 -6.39
C PHE A 18 -11.15 -18.80 -5.19
N GLU A 19 -10.37 -17.95 -4.51
CA GLU A 19 -9.82 -18.27 -3.20
C GLU A 19 -10.91 -18.03 -2.14
N GLY A 20 -11.44 -19.12 -1.58
CA GLY A 20 -12.43 -19.10 -0.52
C GLY A 20 -13.85 -18.78 -0.97
N GLN A 21 -14.79 -18.87 -0.01
CA GLN A 21 -16.22 -18.80 -0.28
C GLN A 21 -16.72 -17.40 -0.65
N THR A 22 -16.07 -16.34 -0.16
CA THR A 22 -16.50 -14.95 -0.37
C THR A 22 -16.24 -14.45 -1.79
N LYS A 23 -15.55 -15.24 -2.63
CA LYS A 23 -15.18 -14.89 -4.01
C LYS A 23 -14.44 -13.56 -4.11
N ALA A 24 -13.75 -13.15 -3.03
CA ALA A 24 -13.07 -11.87 -2.95
C ALA A 24 -11.78 -11.83 -3.80
N LYS A 25 -11.15 -12.99 -4.01
CA LYS A 25 -9.91 -13.12 -4.77
C LYS A 25 -10.06 -14.19 -5.83
N LEU A 26 -9.80 -13.81 -7.08
CA LEU A 26 -9.79 -14.72 -8.21
C LEU A 26 -8.48 -15.53 -8.22
N GLY A 27 -8.59 -16.85 -8.30
CA GLY A 27 -7.47 -17.79 -8.35
C GLY A 27 -7.10 -18.27 -9.76
N SER A 28 -7.88 -17.91 -10.78
CA SER A 28 -7.63 -18.30 -12.18
C SER A 28 -6.36 -17.63 -12.75
N VAL A 29 -5.23 -18.32 -12.73
CA VAL A 29 -3.91 -17.81 -13.21
C VAL A 29 -3.96 -17.40 -14.69
N GLU A 30 -4.70 -18.12 -15.53
CA GLU A 30 -4.89 -17.78 -16.96
C GLU A 30 -5.52 -16.39 -17.15
N ALA A 31 -6.42 -16.00 -16.24
CA ALA A 31 -7.06 -14.69 -16.29
C ALA A 31 -6.04 -13.56 -16.09
N GLN A 32 -5.08 -13.74 -15.17
CA GLN A 32 -4.02 -12.77 -14.94
C GLN A 32 -3.14 -12.60 -16.18
N GLY A 33 -2.70 -13.70 -16.79
CA GLY A 33 -1.84 -13.66 -17.98
C GLY A 33 -2.53 -12.97 -19.16
N THR A 34 -3.77 -13.37 -19.45
CA THR A 34 -4.55 -12.80 -20.56
C THR A 34 -4.82 -11.31 -20.37
N VAL A 35 -5.24 -10.88 -19.18
CA VAL A 35 -5.50 -9.46 -18.89
C VAL A 35 -4.22 -8.63 -18.97
N ALA A 36 -3.10 -9.16 -18.47
CA ALA A 36 -1.82 -8.46 -18.51
C ALA A 36 -1.33 -8.23 -19.95
N SER A 37 -1.44 -9.24 -20.83
CA SER A 37 -1.08 -9.09 -22.25
C SER A 37 -1.96 -8.07 -22.95
N ALA A 38 -3.29 -8.22 -22.82
CA ALA A 38 -4.26 -7.35 -23.48
C ALA A 38 -4.11 -5.89 -23.01
N PHE A 39 -3.94 -5.66 -21.70
CA PHE A 39 -3.70 -4.31 -21.18
C PHE A 39 -2.34 -3.79 -21.61
N GLY A 40 -1.28 -4.61 -21.57
CA GLY A 40 0.07 -4.18 -21.93
C GLY A 40 0.18 -3.69 -23.37
N GLU A 41 -0.40 -4.43 -24.31
CA GLU A 41 -0.45 -4.06 -25.73
C GLU A 41 -1.26 -2.77 -25.95
N ALA A 42 -2.49 -2.72 -25.42
CA ALA A 42 -3.37 -1.56 -25.59
C ALA A 42 -2.81 -0.29 -24.92
N PHE A 43 -2.22 -0.44 -23.72
CA PHE A 43 -1.65 0.68 -22.99
C PHE A 43 -0.37 1.19 -23.65
N ALA A 44 0.48 0.32 -24.17
CA ALA A 44 1.66 0.73 -24.94
C ALA A 44 1.25 1.54 -26.18
N ALA A 45 0.29 1.02 -26.96
CA ALA A 45 -0.25 1.74 -28.12
C ALA A 45 -0.84 3.10 -27.73
N PHE A 46 -1.66 3.16 -26.67
CA PHE A 46 -2.23 4.42 -26.17
C PHE A 46 -1.14 5.45 -25.81
N LEU A 47 -0.06 5.04 -25.16
CA LEU A 47 1.04 5.94 -24.78
C LEU A 47 1.80 6.47 -26.01
N GLU A 48 1.95 5.67 -27.05
CA GLU A 48 2.59 6.09 -28.30
C GLU A 48 1.70 7.05 -29.11
N GLU A 49 0.40 6.78 -29.17
CA GLU A 49 -0.58 7.59 -29.88
C GLU A 49 -0.88 8.93 -29.19
N ASN A 50 -0.74 8.99 -27.85
CA ASN A 50 -1.11 10.15 -27.03
C ASN A 50 0.10 10.67 -26.22
N PRO A 51 1.09 11.32 -26.86
CA PRO A 51 2.36 11.67 -26.21
C PRO A 51 2.23 12.69 -25.08
N ASP A 52 1.27 13.61 -25.15
CA ASP A 52 1.03 14.61 -24.10
C ASP A 52 0.42 13.98 -22.84
N ASP A 53 -0.58 13.12 -23.01
CA ASP A 53 -1.18 12.34 -21.92
C ASP A 53 -0.16 11.38 -21.31
N ALA A 54 0.61 10.68 -22.14
CA ALA A 54 1.69 9.80 -21.69
C ALA A 54 2.69 10.55 -20.81
N ARG A 55 3.12 11.74 -21.24
CA ARG A 55 4.02 12.60 -20.45
C ARG A 55 3.39 13.04 -19.14
N ALA A 56 2.12 13.42 -19.14
CA ALA A 56 1.40 13.80 -17.93
C ALA A 56 1.31 12.64 -16.92
N ILE A 57 0.95 11.44 -17.39
CA ILE A 57 0.90 10.21 -16.57
C ILE A 57 2.28 9.91 -15.97
N VAL A 58 3.32 9.89 -16.79
CA VAL A 58 4.70 9.60 -16.35
C VAL A 58 5.18 10.62 -15.32
N ASN A 59 4.92 11.92 -15.54
CA ASN A 59 5.29 12.97 -14.60
C ASN A 59 4.60 12.80 -13.23
N LYS A 60 3.30 12.47 -13.22
CA LYS A 60 2.56 12.19 -11.99
C LYS A 60 3.17 10.99 -11.24
N VAL A 61 3.50 9.92 -11.96
CA VAL A 61 4.15 8.74 -11.39
C VAL A 61 5.53 9.07 -10.81
N ILE A 62 6.34 9.85 -11.52
CA ILE A 62 7.67 10.28 -11.05
C ILE A 62 7.55 11.12 -9.77
N LEU A 63 6.60 12.05 -9.71
CA LEU A 63 6.36 12.88 -8.53
C LEU A 63 6.00 12.02 -7.31
N ALA A 64 5.04 11.10 -7.46
CA ALA A 64 4.65 10.15 -6.43
C ALA A 64 5.83 9.26 -5.97
N LEU A 65 6.65 8.77 -6.92
CA LEU A 65 7.84 7.99 -6.60
C LEU A 65 8.88 8.78 -5.82
N LYS A 66 9.12 10.05 -6.18
CA LYS A 66 10.03 10.95 -5.46
C LYS A 66 9.52 11.21 -4.04
N ALA A 67 8.23 11.51 -3.87
CA ALA A 67 7.62 11.70 -2.55
C ALA A 67 7.78 10.45 -1.67
N ARG A 68 7.48 9.26 -2.20
CA ARG A 68 7.65 7.99 -1.49
C ARG A 68 9.11 7.71 -1.12
N LYS A 69 10.06 7.98 -2.02
CA LYS A 69 11.49 7.83 -1.73
C LYS A 69 11.96 8.80 -0.64
N ALA A 70 11.53 10.06 -0.69
CA ALA A 70 11.85 11.05 0.33
C ALA A 70 11.29 10.65 1.70
N ALA A 71 10.03 10.23 1.77
CA ALA A 71 9.40 9.74 3.00
C ALA A 71 10.12 8.50 3.56
N LYS A 72 10.51 7.55 2.70
CA LYS A 72 11.29 6.38 3.10
C LYS A 72 12.67 6.79 3.64
N ALA A 73 13.39 7.67 2.95
CA ALA A 73 14.69 8.15 3.40
C ALA A 73 14.58 8.90 4.74
N ALA A 74 13.54 9.72 4.92
CA ALA A 74 13.26 10.38 6.19
C ALA A 74 13.02 9.35 7.31
N LYS A 75 12.13 8.37 7.09
CA LYS A 75 11.88 7.29 8.06
C LYS A 75 13.14 6.49 8.38
N ASP A 76 13.92 6.10 7.38
CA ASP A 76 15.17 5.35 7.55
C ASP A 76 16.25 6.18 8.28
N SER A 77 16.26 7.50 8.09
CA SER A 77 17.15 8.42 8.80
C SER A 77 16.74 8.60 10.27
N VAL A 78 15.44 8.68 10.56
CA VAL A 78 14.90 8.72 11.92
C VAL A 78 15.15 7.39 12.62
N LEU A 79 14.92 6.25 11.96
CA LEU A 79 15.23 4.93 12.51
C LEU A 79 16.72 4.75 12.80
N ARG A 80 17.62 5.24 11.94
CA ARG A 80 19.07 5.18 12.20
C ARG A 80 19.51 6.10 13.33
N LYS A 81 18.91 7.30 13.46
CA LYS A 81 19.19 8.22 14.57
C LYS A 81 18.56 7.73 15.89
N GLY A 82 17.36 7.18 15.82
CA GLY A 82 16.59 6.59 16.93
C GLY A 82 16.98 5.16 17.29
N ALA A 83 17.87 4.50 16.54
CA ALA A 83 18.43 3.21 16.98
C ALA A 83 19.23 3.34 18.30
N LEU A 84 19.68 4.57 18.63
CA LEU A 84 20.32 4.92 19.89
C LEU A 84 19.35 5.58 20.91
N GLU A 85 18.17 6.03 20.47
CA GLU A 85 17.10 6.61 21.30
C GLU A 85 15.84 5.74 21.12
N GLY A 86 15.76 4.67 21.91
CA GLY A 86 14.91 3.49 21.70
C GLY A 86 13.45 3.74 21.32
N MET A 87 12.87 2.73 20.66
CA MET A 87 11.48 2.59 20.20
C MET A 87 10.40 2.64 21.31
N THR A 88 10.67 3.26 22.45
CA THR A 88 9.66 3.55 23.45
C THR A 88 9.07 4.92 23.14
N LEU A 89 7.76 5.10 23.32
CA LEU A 89 7.11 6.41 23.32
C LEU A 89 7.25 6.95 24.76
N PRO A 90 8.40 7.53 25.14
CA PRO A 90 8.76 7.68 26.53
C PRO A 90 7.85 8.74 27.15
N GLY A 91 7.12 8.37 28.20
CA GLY A 91 6.17 9.26 28.86
C GLY A 91 4.83 9.44 28.15
N LYS A 92 4.53 8.68 27.08
CA LYS A 92 3.21 8.66 26.42
C LYS A 92 2.61 7.27 26.29
N LEU A 93 3.42 6.24 26.06
CA LEU A 93 2.96 4.86 26.13
C LEU A 93 3.15 4.34 27.55
N ALA A 94 2.08 3.85 28.15
CA ALA A 94 2.13 3.03 29.36
C ALA A 94 2.22 1.56 28.91
N ASP A 95 3.41 0.96 29.04
CA ASP A 95 3.63 -0.43 28.66
C ASP A 95 2.92 -1.40 29.62
N CYS A 96 2.41 -2.50 29.07
CA CYS A 96 1.88 -3.61 29.86
C CYS A 96 2.99 -4.63 30.21
N GLU A 97 2.75 -5.49 31.21
CA GLU A 97 3.76 -6.47 31.66
C GLU A 97 4.03 -7.58 30.62
N THR A 98 3.01 -7.97 29.84
CA THR A 98 3.15 -9.02 28.83
C THR A 98 3.88 -8.50 27.59
N LYS A 99 4.76 -9.34 27.05
CA LYS A 99 5.42 -9.10 25.76
C LYS A 99 4.76 -9.91 24.62
N SER A 100 3.76 -10.72 24.94
CA SER A 100 3.02 -11.51 23.95
C SER A 100 1.99 -10.63 23.25
N ALA A 101 2.13 -10.44 21.94
CA ALA A 101 1.19 -9.66 21.14
C ALA A 101 -0.21 -10.31 21.05
N GLU A 102 -0.31 -11.61 21.34
CA GLU A 102 -1.58 -12.36 21.35
C GLU A 102 -2.39 -12.12 22.63
N GLU A 103 -1.73 -11.70 23.71
CA GLU A 103 -2.34 -11.44 25.02
C GLU A 103 -2.43 -9.94 25.32
N ALA A 104 -1.62 -9.12 24.66
CA ALA A 104 -1.57 -7.68 24.85
C ALA A 104 -2.71 -6.96 24.10
N GLU A 105 -3.26 -5.93 24.73
CA GLU A 105 -4.24 -5.03 24.12
C GLU A 105 -3.69 -3.60 24.08
N LEU A 106 -3.97 -2.88 22.99
CA LEU A 106 -3.58 -1.49 22.81
C LEU A 106 -4.82 -0.59 22.84
N PHE A 107 -4.88 0.30 23.84
CA PHE A 107 -5.90 1.31 23.96
C PHE A 107 -5.39 2.66 23.44
N LEU A 108 -6.14 3.27 22.52
CA LEU A 108 -5.87 4.63 22.03
C LEU A 108 -6.84 5.59 22.71
N VAL A 109 -6.30 6.47 23.57
CA VAL A 109 -7.09 7.44 24.36
C VAL A 109 -6.74 8.87 23.97
N GLU A 110 -7.72 9.78 24.08
CA GLU A 110 -7.50 11.20 23.80
C GLU A 110 -6.84 11.87 25.02
N GLY A 111 -5.52 12.07 24.93
CA GLY A 111 -4.75 12.84 25.90
C GLY A 111 -4.50 12.13 27.25
N ASP A 112 -3.74 12.81 28.12
CA ASP A 112 -3.28 12.24 29.39
C ASP A 112 -4.42 12.05 30.40
N SER A 113 -5.54 12.75 30.22
CA SER A 113 -6.70 12.71 31.13
C SER A 113 -7.45 11.37 31.11
N ALA A 114 -7.46 10.66 29.99
CA ALA A 114 -8.14 9.37 29.85
C ALA A 114 -7.20 8.16 30.07
N GLY A 115 -5.89 8.37 30.14
CA GLY A 115 -4.90 7.29 30.31
C GLY A 115 -4.51 6.97 31.76
N GLY A 116 -4.91 7.80 32.73
CA GLY A 116 -4.54 7.65 34.15
C GLY A 116 -5.71 7.39 35.10
N SER A 117 -6.89 7.04 34.58
CA SER A 117 -8.08 6.68 35.37
C SER A 117 -8.24 5.17 35.51
#